data_AF-A0A6P0IZ70-F1
#
_entry.id   AF-A0A6P0IZ70-F1
#
_cell.length_a   1.000
_cell.length_b   1.000
_cell.length_c   1.000
_cell.angle_alpha   90.00
_cell.angle_beta   90.00
_cell.angle_gamma   90.00
#
_symmetry.space_group_name_H-M   'P 1'
#
loop_
_entity.id
_entity.type
_entity.pdbx_description
1 polymer ?
#
loop_
_entity_poly.entity_id
_entity_poly.type
_entity_poly.pdbx_seq_one_letter_code
_entity_poly.pdbx_strand_id
1 'polypeptide(L)'
;MRSGYLSRLLIFAGLSLTSLIGLSTLSSLPSQPVTASEPPSSLVAGVRSFAKGGSFPVENFRGYTSGFGYRPSPRGSGWEFHRGLDIAAPEGSYIRNWWSGKVIKISDGTACG
;
A
#
# COMPACT_ATOMS: atom_id res chain seq x y z
N MET A 1 -29.40 46.01 47.53
CA MET A 1 -27.95 45.71 47.40
C MET A 1 -27.69 44.26 46.95
N ARG A 2 -28.23 43.84 45.79
CA ARG A 2 -28.07 42.46 45.26
C ARG A 2 -27.49 42.39 43.84
N SER A 3 -27.23 43.54 43.19
CA SER A 3 -26.88 43.60 41.76
C SER A 3 -25.39 43.35 41.45
N GLY A 4 -24.47 43.76 42.34
CA GLY A 4 -23.03 43.73 42.06
C GLY A 4 -22.39 42.33 41.99
N TYR A 5 -22.90 41.37 42.77
CA TYR A 5 -22.34 40.01 42.81
C TYR A 5 -22.72 39.17 41.58
N LEU A 6 -23.93 39.38 41.03
CA LEU A 6 -24.38 38.74 39.79
C LEU A 6 -23.56 39.17 38.58
N SER A 7 -23.25 40.48 38.48
CA SER A 7 -22.43 41.01 37.39
C SER A 7 -21.01 40.42 37.38
N ARG A 8 -20.38 40.27 38.55
CA ARG A 8 -19.04 39.68 38.65
C ARG A 8 -19.02 38.18 38.33
N LEU A 9 -20.04 37.43 38.76
CA LEU A 9 -20.15 36.00 38.46
C LEU A 9 -20.30 35.74 36.95
N LEU A 10 -21.07 36.59 36.25
CA LEU A 10 -21.27 36.51 34.80
C LEU A 10 -19.98 36.80 34.01
N ILE A 11 -19.14 37.73 34.49
CA ILE A 11 -17.86 38.05 33.83
C ILE A 11 -16.88 36.87 33.94
N PHE A 12 -16.74 36.26 35.12
CA PHE A 12 -15.85 35.10 35.30
C PHE A 12 -16.33 33.85 34.52
N ALA A 13 -17.65 33.63 34.45
CA ALA A 13 -18.22 32.56 33.62
C ALA A 13 -17.96 32.79 32.11
N GLY A 14 -18.05 34.04 31.64
CA GLY A 14 -17.77 34.40 30.26
C GLY A 14 -16.30 34.18 29.85
N LEU A 15 -15.35 34.54 30.72
CA LEU A 15 -13.91 34.35 30.47
C LEU A 15 -13.47 32.88 30.48
N SER A 16 -14.13 32.02 31.27
CA SER A 16 -13.90 30.57 31.24
C SER A 16 -14.37 29.92 29.93
N LEU A 17 -15.51 30.39 29.41
CA LEU A 17 -16.09 29.84 28.18
C LEU A 17 -15.25 30.18 26.94
N THR A 18 -14.62 31.36 26.88
CA THR A 18 -13.75 31.73 25.76
C THR A 18 -12.42 30.96 25.77
N SER A 19 -11.92 30.55 26.93
CA SER A 19 -10.71 29.72 27.05
C SER A 19 -10.92 28.28 26.56
N LEU A 20 -12.13 27.73 26.68
CA LEU A 20 -12.44 26.39 26.18
C LEU A 20 -12.63 26.36 24.65
N ILE A 21 -13.17 27.44 24.07
CA ILE A 21 -13.38 27.55 22.62
C ILE A 21 -12.04 27.74 21.89
N GLY A 22 -11.10 28.49 22.46
CA GLY A 22 -9.79 28.74 21.86
C GLY A 22 -8.91 27.49 21.68
N LEU A 23 -9.10 26.45 22.50
CA LEU A 23 -8.31 25.22 22.41
C LEU A 23 -8.83 24.24 21.32
N SER A 24 -10.09 24.40 20.89
CA SER A 24 -10.72 23.53 19.88
C SER A 24 -10.33 23.86 18.44
N THR A 25 -9.80 25.06 18.17
CA THR A 25 -9.47 25.53 16.81
C THR A 25 -8.06 25.16 16.34
N LEU A 26 -7.20 24.60 17.22
CA LEU A 26 -5.86 24.16 16.83
C LEU A 26 -5.85 22.83 16.05
N SER A 27 -6.99 22.14 15.98
CA SER A 27 -7.16 20.84 15.31
C SER A 27 -7.26 20.92 13.78
N SER A 28 -7.26 22.13 13.21
CA SER A 28 -7.57 22.39 11.80
C SER A 28 -6.34 22.79 10.97
N LEU A 29 -5.19 22.15 11.19
CA LEU A 29 -4.06 22.26 10.25
C LEU A 29 -4.47 21.57 8.94
N PRO A 30 -4.56 22.29 7.80
CA PRO A 30 -4.90 21.66 6.54
C PRO A 30 -3.78 20.68 6.16
N SER A 31 -4.14 19.42 5.99
CA SER A 31 -3.31 18.42 5.30
C SER A 31 -2.99 18.97 3.92
N GLN A 32 -1.74 19.38 3.70
CA GLN A 32 -1.28 19.75 2.37
C GLN A 32 -1.39 18.52 1.47
N PRO A 33 -2.17 18.56 0.36
CA PRO A 33 -2.19 17.46 -0.58
C PRO A 33 -0.79 17.36 -1.21
N VAL A 34 -0.06 16.29 -0.89
CA VAL A 34 1.18 15.97 -1.60
C VAL A 34 0.76 15.36 -2.93
N THR A 35 0.78 16.17 -3.98
CA THR A 35 0.60 15.67 -5.35
C THR A 35 1.76 14.75 -5.69
N ALA A 36 1.46 13.50 -6.03
CA ALA A 36 2.46 12.58 -6.55
C ALA A 36 3.04 13.16 -7.84
N SER A 37 4.34 13.42 -7.86
CA SER A 37 5.04 13.79 -9.08
C SER A 37 5.39 12.51 -9.83
N GLU A 38 4.83 12.33 -11.04
CA GLU A 38 5.26 11.22 -11.89
C GLU A 38 6.70 11.49 -12.35
N PRO A 39 7.59 10.48 -12.27
CA PRO A 39 8.95 10.63 -12.75
C PRO A 39 8.94 10.97 -14.26
N PRO A 40 9.91 11.77 -14.74
CA PRO A 40 9.98 12.19 -16.13
C PRO A 40 9.91 10.99 -17.08
N SER A 41 9.10 11.14 -18.14
CA SER A 41 8.74 10.11 -19.12
C SER A 41 9.92 9.45 -19.85
N SER A 42 11.13 9.97 -19.69
CA SER A 42 12.38 9.41 -20.22
C SER A 42 12.79 8.10 -19.54
N LEU A 43 12.43 7.89 -18.27
CA LEU A 43 12.58 6.58 -17.60
C LEU A 43 11.46 5.60 -18.04
N VAL A 44 10.30 6.14 -18.40
CA VAL A 44 9.14 5.37 -18.86
C VAL A 44 9.33 4.87 -20.30
N ALA A 45 10.12 5.54 -21.15
CA ALA A 45 10.39 5.08 -22.51
C ALA A 45 11.13 3.72 -22.56
N GLY A 46 12.09 3.49 -21.64
CA GLY A 46 12.76 2.20 -21.46
C GLY A 46 11.82 1.13 -20.91
N VAL A 47 10.99 1.47 -19.92
CA VAL A 47 9.97 0.59 -19.32
C VAL A 47 8.86 0.23 -20.32
N ARG A 48 8.43 1.16 -21.18
CA ARG A 48 7.45 0.90 -22.26
C ARG A 48 8.01 -0.02 -23.32
N SER A 49 9.31 0.06 -23.60
CA SER A 49 9.96 -0.83 -24.58
C SER A 49 10.12 -2.25 -24.03
N PHE A 50 10.39 -2.38 -22.72
CA PHE A 50 10.31 -3.66 -22.01
C PHE A 50 8.85 -4.16 -21.98
N ALA A 51 7.90 -3.38 -21.47
CA ALA A 51 6.50 -3.79 -21.37
C ALA A 51 5.82 -4.12 -22.71
N LYS A 52 6.26 -3.53 -23.83
CA LYS A 52 5.74 -3.84 -25.19
C LYS A 52 6.04 -5.27 -25.66
N GLY A 53 7.05 -5.94 -25.11
CA GLY A 53 7.41 -7.31 -25.47
C GLY A 53 6.94 -8.37 -24.46
N GLY A 54 6.42 -7.93 -23.31
CA GLY A 54 6.01 -8.80 -22.22
C GLY A 54 4.49 -8.93 -22.08
N SER A 55 4.03 -10.09 -21.61
CA SER A 55 2.65 -10.32 -21.19
C SER A 55 2.59 -10.66 -19.70
N PHE A 56 1.47 -10.35 -19.04
CA PHE A 56 1.27 -10.84 -17.68
C PHE A 56 1.01 -12.36 -17.70
N PRO A 57 1.76 -13.16 -16.92
CA PRO A 57 1.83 -14.61 -17.14
C PRO A 57 0.60 -15.39 -16.64
N VAL A 58 -0.26 -14.80 -15.79
CA VAL A 58 -1.33 -15.55 -15.10
C VAL A 58 -2.70 -14.94 -15.38
N GLU A 59 -3.64 -15.75 -15.84
CA GLU A 59 -5.05 -15.34 -16.00
C GLU A 59 -5.82 -15.33 -14.67
N ASN A 60 -6.90 -14.53 -14.61
CA ASN A 60 -7.76 -14.37 -13.44
C ASN A 60 -6.98 -13.99 -12.17
N PHE A 61 -6.00 -13.10 -12.32
CA PHE A 61 -5.17 -12.57 -11.24
C PHE A 61 -6.02 -12.12 -10.03
N ARG A 62 -5.72 -12.66 -8.85
CA ARG A 62 -6.37 -12.28 -7.58
C ARG A 62 -5.49 -11.42 -6.69
N GLY A 63 -4.17 -11.48 -6.86
CA GLY A 63 -3.24 -10.72 -6.06
C GLY A 63 -1.89 -11.42 -5.92
N TYR A 64 -0.93 -10.70 -5.37
CA TYR A 64 0.33 -11.28 -4.91
C TYR A 64 0.15 -11.82 -3.49
N THR A 65 0.62 -13.04 -3.23
CA THR A 65 0.55 -13.66 -1.89
C THR A 65 1.90 -13.69 -1.19
N SER A 66 3.00 -13.69 -1.93
CA SER A 66 4.33 -13.47 -1.38
C SER A 66 5.31 -12.91 -2.43
N GLY A 67 6.20 -12.03 -1.99
CA GLY A 67 7.22 -11.42 -2.84
C GLY A 67 8.58 -12.12 -2.77
N PHE A 68 9.53 -11.61 -3.55
CA PHE A 68 10.94 -11.98 -3.47
C PHE A 68 11.53 -11.51 -2.14
N GLY A 69 12.24 -12.38 -1.42
CA GLY A 69 12.88 -12.05 -0.15
C GLY A 69 12.60 -13.05 0.97
N TYR A 70 12.94 -12.69 2.20
CA TYR A 70 12.71 -13.54 3.36
C TYR A 70 11.22 -13.58 3.74
N ARG A 71 10.68 -14.79 3.91
CA ARG A 71 9.30 -15.05 4.37
C ARG A 71 9.26 -16.27 5.31
N PRO A 72 8.18 -16.46 6.07
CA PRO A 72 7.95 -17.72 6.79
C PRO A 72 7.96 -18.92 5.82
N SER A 73 8.55 -20.04 6.24
CA SER A 73 8.60 -21.25 5.41
C SER A 73 7.20 -21.84 5.22
N PRO A 74 6.78 -22.12 3.97
CA PRO A 74 5.49 -22.74 3.69
C PRO A 74 5.50 -24.26 3.93
N ARG A 75 6.66 -24.90 4.11
CA ARG A 75 6.81 -26.36 4.30
C ARG A 75 7.52 -26.77 5.59
N GLY A 76 7.91 -25.80 6.43
CA GLY A 76 8.73 -26.08 7.60
C GLY A 76 8.66 -24.96 8.64
N SER A 77 9.61 -24.98 9.57
CA SER A 77 9.74 -23.95 10.60
C SER A 77 10.75 -22.87 10.21
N GLY A 78 10.48 -21.63 10.57
CA GLY A 78 11.43 -20.53 10.45
C GLY A 78 11.25 -19.69 9.18
N TRP A 79 12.29 -18.93 8.83
CA TRP A 79 12.33 -18.02 7.69
C TRP A 79 13.14 -18.62 6.55
N GLU A 80 12.63 -18.51 5.33
CA GLU A 80 13.31 -18.93 4.11
C GLU A 80 13.38 -17.79 3.11
N PHE A 81 14.41 -17.80 2.27
CA PHE A 81 14.54 -16.84 1.18
C PHE A 81 13.77 -17.32 -0.05
N HIS A 82 12.69 -16.60 -0.40
CA HIS A 82 11.89 -16.83 -1.58
C HIS A 82 12.50 -16.15 -2.81
N ARG A 83 12.91 -16.95 -3.80
CA ARG A 83 13.52 -16.48 -5.06
C ARG A 83 12.51 -16.22 -6.18
N GLY A 84 11.23 -16.10 -5.84
CA GLY A 84 10.14 -15.99 -6.81
C GLY A 84 9.10 -14.95 -6.41
N LEU A 85 7.97 -15.01 -7.10
CA LEU A 85 6.78 -14.21 -6.85
C LEU A 85 5.58 -15.15 -6.86
N ASP A 86 4.81 -15.16 -5.78
CA ASP A 86 3.61 -15.98 -5.71
C ASP A 86 2.40 -15.16 -6.14
N ILE A 87 1.70 -15.69 -7.14
CA ILE A 87 0.53 -15.06 -7.76
C ILE A 87 -0.69 -15.94 -7.49
N ALA A 88 -1.68 -15.41 -6.77
CA ALA A 88 -2.94 -16.10 -6.56
C ALA A 88 -3.83 -16.02 -7.81
N ALA A 89 -4.38 -17.17 -8.18
CA ALA A 89 -5.38 -17.32 -9.24
C ALA A 89 -6.27 -18.55 -8.93
N PRO A 90 -7.51 -18.60 -9.44
CA PRO A 90 -8.34 -19.81 -9.37
C PRO A 90 -7.66 -21.02 -10.00
N GLU A 91 -8.01 -22.22 -9.53
CA GLU A 91 -7.58 -23.46 -10.17
C GLU A 91 -8.04 -23.50 -11.64
N GLY A 92 -7.18 -24.03 -12.51
CA GLY A 92 -7.42 -24.05 -13.95
C GLY A 92 -7.09 -22.74 -14.68
N SER A 93 -6.63 -21.69 -13.97
CA SER A 93 -6.13 -20.48 -14.63
C SER A 93 -4.98 -20.79 -15.58
N TYR A 94 -5.07 -20.24 -16.80
CA TYR A 94 -4.05 -20.42 -17.81
C TYR A 94 -2.76 -19.66 -17.46
N ILE A 95 -1.62 -20.33 -17.66
CA ILE A 95 -0.28 -19.76 -17.48
C ILE A 95 0.37 -19.59 -18.86
N ARG A 96 0.82 -18.37 -19.15
CA ARG A 96 1.53 -18.01 -20.39
C ARG A 96 2.93 -17.51 -20.10
N ASN A 97 3.78 -17.54 -21.12
CA ASN A 97 5.12 -16.98 -21.05
C ASN A 97 5.06 -15.46 -20.84
N TRP A 98 5.83 -14.95 -19.88
CA TRP A 98 5.95 -13.51 -19.68
C TRP A 98 6.62 -12.86 -20.91
N TRP A 99 7.69 -13.47 -21.42
CA TRP A 99 8.45 -12.96 -22.56
C TRP A 99 8.67 -14.04 -23.62
N SER A 100 8.99 -13.63 -24.85
CA SER A 100 9.38 -14.55 -25.91
C SER A 100 10.63 -15.36 -25.51
N GLY A 101 10.69 -16.61 -25.97
CA GLY A 101 11.79 -17.51 -25.64
C GLY A 101 11.57 -18.91 -26.17
N LYS A 102 12.46 -19.83 -25.75
CA LYS A 102 12.40 -21.25 -26.09
C LYS A 102 12.31 -22.07 -24.80
N VAL A 103 11.44 -23.07 -24.78
CA VAL A 103 11.39 -24.04 -23.69
C VAL A 103 12.65 -24.90 -23.74
N ILE A 104 13.44 -24.90 -22.67
CA ILE A 104 14.69 -25.67 -22.56
C ILE A 104 14.63 -26.79 -21.52
N LYS A 105 13.62 -26.78 -20.65
CA LYS A 105 13.42 -27.77 -19.59
C LYS A 105 11.94 -27.84 -19.24
N ILE A 106 11.46 -29.06 -19.01
CA ILE A 106 10.14 -29.37 -18.45
C ILE A 106 10.37 -30.37 -17.31
N SER A 107 9.65 -30.21 -16.20
CA SER A 107 9.68 -31.10 -15.04
C SER A 107 8.25 -31.22 -14.50
N ASP A 108 7.88 -32.39 -13.98
CA ASP A 108 6.53 -32.70 -13.49
C ASP A 108 6.37 -32.52 -11.97
N GLY A 109 7.39 -31.96 -11.30
CA GLY A 109 7.31 -31.64 -9.87
C GLY A 109 7.49 -32.83 -8.93
N THR A 110 7.85 -34.03 -9.42
CA THR A 110 8.40 -35.09 -8.56
C THR A 110 9.75 -34.71 -7.96
N ALA A 111 10.45 -33.76 -8.59
CA ALA A 111 11.60 -33.08 -8.03
C ALA A 111 11.13 -31.84 -7.26
N CYS A 112 11.10 -31.93 -5.94
CA CYS A 112 11.38 -30.76 -5.10
C CYS A 112 12.70 -30.17 -5.63
N GLY A 113 12.64 -28.93 -6.13
CA GLY A 113 13.72 -28.32 -6.93
C GLY A 113 15.12 -28.45 -6.37
#